data_AF-A0A9P7Y6W3-F1
#
_entry.id   AF-A0A9P7Y6W3-F1
#
_cell.length_a   1.000
_cell.length_b   1.000
_cell.length_c   1.000
_cell.angle_alpha   90.00
_cell.angle_beta   90.00
_cell.angle_gamma   90.00
#
_symmetry.space_group_name_H-M   'P 1'
#
loop_
_entity.id
_entity.type
_entity.pdbx_description
1 polymer ?
#
loop_
_entity_poly.entity_id
_entity_poly.type
_entity_poly.pdbx_seq_one_letter_code
_entity_poly.pdbx_strand_id
1 'polypeptide(L)'
;MQERCHAHGWTYTPQGGALAAAGAGVVDNDSDAMTGPAREGKVYDAVIFSVELDMLEIRMRELYDVVDHFVILESSRTFTGIPKPAVFQENRERYSFAEDKIIYKLVPLRELVPGEAP
;
A
#
# COMPACT_ATOMS: atom_id res chain seq x y z
N MET A 1 10.51 7.00 -26.90
CA MET A 1 10.63 5.56 -26.60
C MET A 1 9.73 5.31 -25.38
N GLN A 2 8.44 5.04 -25.62
CA GLN A 2 7.46 4.69 -24.60
C GLN A 2 7.24 3.18 -24.69
N GLU A 3 7.73 2.43 -23.72
CA GLU A 3 7.45 1.01 -23.63
C GLU A 3 6.02 0.84 -23.10
N ARG A 4 5.15 0.38 -24.01
CA ARG A 4 3.75 0.09 -23.75
C ARG A 4 3.67 -1.23 -22.99
N CYS A 5 3.41 -1.19 -21.68
CA CYS A 5 2.94 -2.37 -20.95
C CYS A 5 1.53 -2.73 -21.44
N HIS A 6 1.45 -3.77 -22.28
CA HIS A 6 0.19 -4.41 -22.68
C HIS A 6 -0.14 -5.51 -21.69
N ALA A 7 -0.85 -5.17 -20.62
CA ALA A 7 -1.49 -6.18 -19.80
C ALA A 7 -2.82 -5.63 -19.26
N HIS A 8 -3.90 -6.23 -19.74
CA HIS A 8 -5.26 -6.14 -19.18
C HIS A 8 -6.04 -4.83 -19.38
N GLY A 9 -6.44 -4.53 -20.63
CA GLY A 9 -7.75 -3.92 -20.93
C GLY A 9 -8.09 -2.55 -20.33
N TRP A 10 -7.17 -1.87 -19.66
CA TRP A 10 -7.38 -0.53 -19.13
C TRP A 10 -7.14 0.49 -20.23
N THR A 11 -8.22 1.02 -20.81
CA THR A 11 -8.14 2.18 -21.70
C THR A 11 -8.07 3.44 -20.86
N TYR A 12 -6.90 4.09 -20.84
CA TYR A 12 -6.76 5.46 -20.38
C TYR A 12 -7.38 6.39 -21.41
N THR A 13 -8.53 7.00 -21.10
CA THR A 13 -9.01 8.18 -21.83
C THR A 13 -8.40 9.42 -21.19
N PRO A 14 -7.53 10.17 -21.89
CA PRO A 14 -7.08 11.47 -21.41
C PRO A 14 -8.30 12.40 -21.40
N GLN A 15 -8.69 12.90 -20.23
CA GLN A 15 -9.68 13.96 -20.15
C GLN A 15 -9.01 15.26 -20.63
N GLY A 16 -9.28 15.60 -21.89
CA GLY A 16 -8.81 16.82 -22.51
C GLY A 16 -9.46 17.01 -23.89
N GLY A 17 -10.73 17.40 -23.92
CA GLY A 17 -11.39 17.85 -25.16
C GLY A 17 -12.92 17.86 -25.16
N ALA A 18 -13.49 19.04 -24.87
CA ALA A 18 -14.75 19.61 -25.38
C ALA A 18 -16.16 19.07 -24.95
N LEU A 19 -16.81 19.90 -24.12
CA LEU A 19 -18.15 20.53 -24.22
C LEU A 19 -19.46 19.69 -24.20
N ALA A 20 -20.27 19.92 -23.16
CA ALA A 20 -21.70 20.24 -23.29
C ALA A 20 -22.18 21.08 -22.09
N ALA A 21 -22.96 22.13 -22.36
CA ALA A 21 -23.43 23.13 -21.40
C ALA A 21 -24.77 22.75 -20.75
N ALA A 22 -24.96 23.10 -19.46
CA ALA A 22 -26.24 23.54 -18.89
C ALA A 22 -26.05 24.11 -17.46
N GLY A 23 -26.62 25.29 -17.21
CA GLY A 23 -27.16 25.67 -15.90
C GLY A 23 -26.24 26.42 -14.94
N ALA A 24 -26.56 27.69 -14.68
CA ALA A 24 -25.97 28.52 -13.65
C ALA A 24 -26.36 28.02 -12.24
N GLY A 25 -25.38 27.96 -11.33
CA GLY A 25 -25.56 27.75 -9.90
C GLY A 25 -24.41 28.40 -9.15
N VAL A 26 -24.75 29.27 -8.21
CA VAL A 26 -23.84 29.98 -7.29
C VAL A 26 -23.04 28.97 -6.47
N VAL A 27 -21.72 29.11 -6.40
CA VAL A 27 -20.86 28.34 -5.48
C VAL A 27 -20.65 29.16 -4.22
N ASP A 28 -21.20 28.67 -3.11
CA ASP A 28 -20.86 29.15 -1.77
C ASP A 28 -19.44 28.67 -1.42
N ASN A 29 -18.67 29.59 -0.83
CA ASN A 29 -17.23 29.45 -0.61
C ASN A 29 -16.96 28.87 0.79
N ASP A 30 -16.95 27.55 0.94
CA ASP A 30 -16.53 26.89 2.19
C ASP A 30 -15.80 25.55 1.92
N SER A 31 -14.46 25.56 2.07
CA SER A 31 -13.59 24.41 2.38
C SER A 31 -13.77 23.12 1.56
N ASP A 32 -13.39 23.12 0.29
CA ASP A 32 -13.20 21.87 -0.45
C ASP A 32 -11.89 21.19 -0.03
N ALA A 33 -12.00 20.27 0.93
CA ALA A 33 -11.04 19.18 1.06
C ALA A 33 -10.91 18.49 -0.30
N MET A 34 -9.68 18.36 -0.80
CA MET A 34 -9.31 17.79 -2.09
C MET A 34 -9.79 16.33 -2.24
N THR A 35 -11.07 16.14 -2.50
CA THR A 35 -11.68 14.82 -2.68
C THR A 35 -11.88 14.63 -4.17
N GLY A 36 -10.84 14.12 -4.85
CA GLY A 36 -10.94 13.70 -6.25
C GLY A 36 -11.98 12.58 -6.44
N PRO A 37 -12.38 12.26 -7.69
CA PRO A 37 -13.38 11.23 -7.95
C PRO A 37 -12.97 9.89 -7.32
N ALA A 38 -13.94 9.22 -6.69
CA ALA A 38 -13.74 7.92 -6.08
C ALA A 38 -13.16 6.94 -7.11
N ARG A 39 -12.01 6.34 -6.77
CA ARG A 39 -11.29 5.41 -7.65
C ARG A 39 -12.07 4.10 -7.70
N GLU A 40 -12.25 3.53 -8.90
CA GLU A 40 -13.08 2.33 -9.12
C GLU A 40 -12.48 1.05 -8.48
N GLY A 41 -11.21 1.09 -8.05
CA GLY A 41 -10.54 -0.03 -7.39
C GLY A 41 -9.80 0.39 -6.12
N LYS A 42 -9.67 -0.56 -5.19
CA LYS A 42 -8.83 -0.43 -3.99
C LYS A 42 -7.36 -0.65 -4.32
N VAL A 43 -6.49 0.17 -3.76
CA VAL A 43 -5.04 0.09 -3.87
C VAL A 43 -4.47 -0.55 -2.61
N TYR A 44 -3.74 -1.66 -2.79
CA TYR A 44 -3.07 -2.38 -1.72
C TYR A 44 -1.57 -2.25 -1.87
N ASP A 45 -0.89 -1.90 -0.78
CA ASP A 45 0.57 -1.96 -0.69
C ASP A 45 0.97 -3.18 0.13
N ALA A 46 1.65 -4.16 -0.50
CA ALA A 46 2.07 -5.38 0.17
C ALA A 46 3.58 -5.38 0.42
N VAL A 47 3.98 -5.68 1.65
CA VAL A 47 5.38 -5.72 2.07
C VAL A 47 5.67 -6.98 2.88
N ILE A 48 6.77 -7.66 2.54
CA ILE A 48 7.37 -8.68 3.40
C ILE A 48 8.35 -7.95 4.32
N PHE A 49 8.10 -8.00 5.62
CA PHE A 49 8.82 -7.22 6.62
C PHE A 49 9.76 -8.09 7.45
N SER A 50 10.96 -7.56 7.71
CA SER A 50 11.94 -8.17 8.61
C SER A 50 12.36 -7.24 9.74
N VAL A 51 13.15 -6.21 9.47
CA VAL A 51 13.75 -5.36 10.53
C VAL A 51 13.75 -3.86 10.19
N GLU A 52 13.39 -3.48 8.98
CA GLU A 52 13.57 -2.15 8.41
C GLU A 52 12.48 -1.16 8.86
N LEU A 53 12.37 -0.93 10.17
CA LEU A 53 11.31 -0.12 10.78
C LEU A 53 11.22 1.28 10.16
N ASP A 54 12.34 1.97 10.02
CA ASP A 54 12.36 3.36 9.51
C ASP A 54 11.96 3.41 8.02
N MET A 55 12.36 2.41 7.24
CA MET A 55 11.96 2.31 5.82
C MET A 55 10.47 2.05 5.68
N LEU A 56 9.91 1.18 6.53
CA LEU A 56 8.48 0.91 6.55
C LEU A 56 7.69 2.17 6.94
N GLU A 57 8.16 2.90 7.96
CA GLU A 57 7.50 4.14 8.40
C GLU A 57 7.52 5.21 7.29
N ILE A 58 8.68 5.46 6.68
CA ILE A 58 8.80 6.40 5.56
C ILE A 58 7.87 5.98 4.42
N ARG A 59 7.91 4.71 3.99
CA ARG A 59 7.05 4.18 2.93
C ARG A 59 5.57 4.39 3.23
N MET A 60 5.13 4.08 4.45
CA MET A 60 3.72 4.18 4.83
C MET A 60 3.25 5.63 4.92
N ARG A 61 4.11 6.55 5.39
CA ARG A 61 3.82 7.99 5.41
C ARG A 61 3.70 8.57 4.00
N GLU A 62 4.64 8.26 3.12
CA GLU A 62 4.64 8.75 1.74
C GLU A 62 3.45 8.23 0.93
N LEU A 63 2.99 7.00 1.22
CA LEU A 63 1.88 6.36 0.50
C LEU A 63 0.51 6.53 1.16
N TYR A 64 0.44 7.15 2.34
CA TYR A 64 -0.75 7.15 3.20
C TYR A 64 -2.01 7.64 2.50
N ASP A 65 -1.90 8.71 1.70
CA ASP A 65 -3.04 9.36 1.06
C ASP A 65 -3.54 8.63 -0.20
N VAL A 66 -2.76 7.70 -0.73
CA VAL A 66 -3.05 7.04 -2.02
C VAL A 66 -3.30 5.54 -1.91
N VAL A 67 -2.98 4.93 -0.77
CA VAL A 67 -3.19 3.51 -0.47
C VAL A 67 -4.40 3.32 0.45
N ASP A 68 -5.23 2.34 0.13
CA ASP A 68 -6.39 1.96 0.97
C ASP A 68 -5.98 1.03 2.11
N HIS A 69 -5.08 0.07 1.84
CA HIS A 69 -4.59 -0.88 2.85
C HIS A 69 -3.11 -1.22 2.69
N PHE A 70 -2.40 -1.30 3.82
CA PHE A 70 -1.03 -1.82 3.91
C PHE A 70 -1.06 -3.28 4.39
N VAL A 71 -0.65 -4.21 3.54
CA VAL A 71 -0.55 -5.64 3.85
C VAL A 71 0.88 -5.95 4.30
N ILE A 72 1.04 -6.20 5.60
CA ILE A 72 2.35 -6.44 6.22
C ILE A 72 2.46 -7.92 6.56
N LEU A 73 3.34 -8.60 5.85
CA LEU A 73 3.67 -10.00 6.08
C LEU A 73 4.99 -10.10 6.85
N GLU A 74 4.93 -10.56 8.09
CA GLU A 74 6.11 -10.80 8.91
C GLU A 74 6.30 -12.30 9.11
N SER A 75 7.53 -12.79 9.17
CA SER A 75 7.80 -14.16 9.61
C SER A 75 8.45 -14.23 10.99
N SER A 76 8.18 -15.31 11.71
CA SER A 76 8.90 -15.69 12.94
C SER A 76 10.24 -16.39 12.67
N ARG A 77 10.66 -16.53 11.39
CA ARG A 77 11.97 -17.03 11.00
C ARG A 77 12.59 -16.20 9.87
N THR A 78 13.91 -16.31 9.70
CA THR A 78 14.63 -15.86 8.51
C THR A 78 14.35 -16.80 7.32
N PHE A 79 14.74 -16.39 6.11
CA PHE A 79 14.70 -17.26 4.93
C PHE A 79 15.56 -18.52 5.08
N THR A 80 16.58 -18.49 5.95
CA THR A 80 17.41 -19.65 6.29
C THR A 80 16.82 -20.53 7.39
N GLY A 81 15.58 -20.28 7.82
CA GLY A 81 14.88 -21.08 8.83
C GLY A 81 15.26 -20.76 10.28
N ILE A 82 16.08 -19.73 10.54
CA ILE A 82 16.50 -19.36 11.89
C ILE A 82 15.37 -18.58 12.58
N PRO A 83 14.96 -18.93 13.81
CA PRO A 83 13.99 -18.15 14.58
C PRO A 83 14.36 -16.67 14.69
N LYS A 84 13.38 -15.79 14.49
CA LYS A 84 13.55 -14.33 14.64
C LYS A 84 12.38 -13.72 15.43
N PRO A 85 12.61 -12.64 16.18
CA PRO A 85 11.53 -11.88 16.81
C PRO A 85 10.57 -11.32 15.76
N ALA A 86 9.32 -11.09 16.17
CA ALA A 86 8.31 -10.44 15.35
C ALA A 86 8.45 -8.92 15.54
N VAL A 87 9.47 -8.35 14.91
CA VAL A 87 9.90 -6.95 15.04
C VAL A 87 8.77 -5.97 14.71
N PHE A 88 7.95 -6.22 13.69
CA PHE A 88 6.80 -5.33 13.43
C PHE A 88 5.79 -5.41 14.57
N GLN A 89 5.42 -6.63 14.98
CA GLN A 89 4.46 -6.82 16.07
C GLN A 89 4.92 -6.18 17.39
N GLU A 90 6.20 -6.29 17.73
CA GLU A 90 6.81 -5.69 18.92
C GLU A 90 6.83 -4.15 18.87
N ASN A 91 6.85 -3.56 17.67
CA ASN A 91 6.93 -2.11 17.45
C ASN A 91 5.66 -1.52 16.83
N ARG A 92 4.53 -2.24 16.89
CA ARG A 92 3.30 -1.91 16.16
C ARG A 92 2.75 -0.52 16.48
N GLU A 93 2.95 -0.06 17.72
CA GLU A 93 2.56 1.28 18.17
C GLU A 93 3.13 2.41 17.30
N ARG A 94 4.35 2.22 16.75
CA ARG A 94 5.01 3.20 15.85
C ARG A 94 4.15 3.54 14.62
N TYR A 95 3.28 2.62 14.20
CA TYR A 95 2.45 2.74 13.00
C TYR A 95 0.99 3.07 13.33
N SER A 96 0.70 3.51 14.56
CA SER A 96 -0.65 3.88 15.01
C SER A 96 -1.34 4.92 14.12
N PHE A 97 -0.58 5.77 13.42
CA PHE A 97 -1.10 6.74 12.46
C PHE A 97 -1.82 6.11 11.25
N ALA A 98 -1.61 4.82 10.99
CA ALA A 98 -2.20 4.07 9.88
C ALA A 98 -2.87 2.76 10.31
N GLU A 99 -3.18 2.62 11.59
CA GLU A 99 -3.72 1.41 12.19
C GLU A 99 -5.01 0.93 11.50
N ASP A 100 -5.85 1.85 11.03
CA ASP A 100 -7.08 1.60 10.30
C ASP A 100 -6.85 1.03 8.89
N LYS A 101 -5.66 1.21 8.33
CA LYS A 101 -5.26 0.71 7.00
C LYS A 101 -4.42 -0.57 7.06
N ILE A 102 -3.92 -0.97 8.23
CA ILE A 102 -2.99 -2.09 8.35
C ILE A 102 -3.71 -3.44 8.36
N ILE A 103 -3.28 -4.33 7.46
CA ILE A 103 -3.60 -5.75 7.44
C ILE A 103 -2.31 -6.51 7.77
N TYR A 104 -2.20 -7.01 9.00
CA TYR A 104 -1.00 -7.71 9.48
C TYR A 104 -1.20 -9.23 9.48
N LYS A 105 -0.20 -9.97 9.00
CA LYS A 105 -0.14 -11.43 9.12
C LYS A 105 1.25 -11.91 9.52
N LEU A 106 1.31 -12.63 10.63
CA LEU A 106 2.48 -13.44 10.99
C LEU A 106 2.45 -14.77 10.24
N VAL A 107 3.52 -15.06 9.49
CA VAL A 107 3.69 -16.23 8.64
C VAL A 107 4.74 -17.16 9.27
N PRO A 108 4.34 -18.34 9.77
CA PRO A 108 5.29 -19.31 10.31
C PRO A 108 6.02 -20.01 9.15
N LEU A 109 7.25 -19.60 8.88
CA LEU A 109 8.11 -20.33 7.95
C LEU A 109 8.59 -21.64 8.60
N ARG A 110 8.94 -22.62 7.77
CA ARG A 110 9.52 -23.89 8.23
C ARG A 110 11.02 -23.77 8.42
N GLU A 111 11.57 -24.75 9.13
CA GLU A 111 13.01 -24.95 9.20
C GLU A 111 13.52 -25.58 7.89
N LEU A 112 14.74 -25.20 7.49
CA LEU A 112 15.43 -25.81 6.36
C LEU A 112 16.11 -27.10 6.82
N VAL A 113 16.07 -28.13 5.98
CA VAL A 113 16.79 -29.38 6.22
C VAL A 113 18.29 -29.14 5.96
N PRO A 114 19.22 -29.80 6.67
CA PRO A 114 20.65 -29.65 6.39
C PRO A 114 21.00 -29.90 4.92
N GLY A 115 21.67 -28.92 4.28
CA GLY A 115 22.05 -28.97 2.87
C GLY A 115 20.96 -28.48 1.90
N GLU A 116 19.79 -28.09 2.39
CA GLU A 116 18.75 -27.45 1.60
C GLU A 116 19.13 -25.99 1.28
N ALA A 117 18.89 -25.58 0.03
CA ALA A 117 19.08 -24.18 -0.36
C ALA A 117 17.98 -23.29 0.25
N PRO A 118 18.28 -22.00 0.53
CA PRO A 118 17.28 -21.05 0.99
C PRO A 118 16.18 -20.77 -0.04
#